data_AF-A0A832I5L1-F1
#
_entry.id   AF-A0A832I5L1-F1
#
_cell.length_a   1.000
_cell.length_b   1.000
_cell.length_c   1.000
_cell.angle_alpha   90.00
_cell.angle_beta   90.00
_cell.angle_gamma   90.00
#
_symmetry.space_group_name_H-M   'P 1'
#
loop_
_entity.id
_entity.type
_entity.pdbx_description
1 polymer ?
#
loop_
_entity_poly.entity_id
_entity_poly.type
_entity_poly.pdbx_seq_one_letter_code
_entity_poly.pdbx_strand_id
1 'polypeptide(L)'
;MNGIFERKTYFGMAVDPIHVGTGGYTLGRVDNPILRDFDGIPKIPGTSIEGTARTYAYFQEAGKNQACAKGKKTNETQPCGNCSLCVSFGYATDDHSRQGMAIFSDAKILFFPVASIAGPVWVTSPSKLKELNIPEETSWQNFDKSETAILSNHLKKKLEKTGYINFGWLLLQTEGSHTISASTVFGEKKFSERGFDKQEIFDRLVVVSDSVLHQIVNSNLEVRTSVSINPETGAAEEGALFTYEAIPRGTILYFTMNYQNPKRFGIESTDLNKVMSTVESSFELFEFLGVGGMGTRGFGKLKIFGIDKKQRNMEPSKPTTENATFNEPRTVVR
;
A
#
# COMPACT_ATOMS: atom_id res chain seq x y z
N MET A 1 0.21 26.11 -10.79
CA MET A 1 1.39 25.23 -11.00
C MET A 1 1.53 24.97 -12.48
N ASN A 2 2.67 25.35 -13.09
CA ASN A 2 2.90 25.29 -14.54
C ASN A 2 3.74 24.08 -14.98
N GLY A 3 4.00 23.12 -14.08
CA GLY A 3 4.81 21.93 -14.38
C GLY A 3 4.12 20.93 -15.31
N ILE A 4 4.94 20.08 -15.95
CA ILE A 4 4.49 18.95 -16.79
C ILE A 4 3.86 17.85 -15.92
N PHE A 5 4.35 17.69 -14.68
CA PHE A 5 3.82 16.76 -13.69
C PHE A 5 4.03 17.29 -12.28
N GLU A 6 3.34 16.68 -11.32
CA GLU A 6 3.57 16.82 -9.89
C GLU A 6 3.90 15.45 -9.29
N ARG A 7 5.02 15.35 -8.56
CA ARG A 7 5.40 14.13 -7.85
C ARG A 7 4.91 14.18 -6.41
N LYS A 8 4.29 13.09 -5.96
CA LYS A 8 3.75 13.00 -4.61
C LYS A 8 4.10 11.66 -3.96
N THR A 9 4.61 11.73 -2.72
CA THR A 9 4.87 10.55 -1.88
C THR A 9 3.70 10.33 -0.93
N TYR A 10 3.27 9.09 -0.82
CA TYR A 10 2.24 8.61 0.09
C TYR A 10 2.85 7.58 1.05
N PHE A 11 2.30 7.54 2.26
CA PHE A 11 2.58 6.47 3.22
C PHE A 11 1.32 5.65 3.43
N GLY A 12 1.47 4.36 3.64
CA GLY A 12 0.38 3.44 3.95
C GLY A 12 0.66 2.70 5.25
N MET A 13 -0.30 2.62 6.16
CA MET A 13 -0.22 1.74 7.33
C MET A 13 -1.20 0.59 7.17
N ALA A 14 -0.69 -0.64 7.15
CA ALA A 14 -1.51 -1.84 7.15
C ALA A 14 -2.34 -1.89 8.43
N VAL A 15 -3.66 -1.81 8.31
CA VAL A 15 -4.61 -1.94 9.43
C VAL A 15 -4.89 -3.41 9.68
N ASP A 16 -5.15 -4.14 8.60
CA ASP A 16 -5.23 -5.60 8.56
C ASP A 16 -4.02 -6.14 7.79
N PRO A 17 -3.67 -7.44 7.93
CA PRO A 17 -2.61 -8.04 7.12
C PRO A 17 -2.93 -7.95 5.63
N ILE A 18 -1.90 -7.78 4.80
CA ILE A 18 -2.08 -7.55 3.36
C ILE A 18 -1.50 -8.72 2.58
N HIS A 19 -2.36 -9.37 1.80
CA HIS A 19 -1.96 -10.45 0.89
C HIS A 19 -2.07 -9.97 -0.57
N VAL A 20 -0.93 -9.90 -1.25
CA VAL A 20 -0.86 -9.69 -2.70
C VAL A 20 -0.12 -10.87 -3.31
N GLY A 21 -0.91 -11.84 -3.77
CA GLY A 21 -0.39 -13.10 -4.32
C GLY A 21 0.33 -12.92 -5.66
N THR A 22 1.20 -13.88 -5.99
CA THR A 22 1.96 -13.93 -7.25
C THR A 22 1.17 -14.52 -8.43
N GLY A 23 -0.09 -14.90 -8.23
CA GLY A 23 -0.98 -15.41 -9.28
C GLY A 23 -0.95 -16.92 -9.48
N GLY A 24 -0.29 -17.69 -8.62
CA GLY A 24 -0.30 -19.15 -8.67
C GLY A 24 0.26 -19.81 -7.41
N TYR A 25 -0.05 -21.09 -7.25
CA TYR A 25 0.53 -21.93 -6.21
C TYR A 25 2.01 -22.17 -6.49
N THR A 26 2.84 -22.00 -5.48
CA THR A 26 4.26 -22.33 -5.56
C THR A 26 4.58 -23.45 -4.60
N LEU A 27 5.41 -24.42 -5.03
CA LEU A 27 5.98 -25.38 -4.11
C LEU A 27 6.99 -24.63 -3.21
N GLY A 28 6.67 -24.48 -1.92
CA GLY A 28 7.46 -23.66 -1.02
C GLY A 28 6.98 -23.71 0.43
N ARG A 29 7.38 -22.73 1.24
CA ARG A 29 6.98 -22.63 2.66
C ARG A 29 5.47 -22.44 2.84
N VAL A 30 4.81 -21.82 1.86
CA VAL A 30 3.37 -21.61 1.81
C VAL A 30 2.85 -21.89 0.42
N ASP A 31 1.56 -22.21 0.33
CA ASP A 31 0.88 -22.47 -0.94
C ASP A 31 0.75 -21.18 -1.76
N ASN A 32 0.38 -20.07 -1.10
CA ASN A 32 0.19 -18.77 -1.73
C ASN A 32 1.18 -17.73 -1.16
N PRO A 33 2.36 -17.54 -1.79
CA PRO A 33 3.33 -16.54 -1.36
C PRO A 33 2.90 -15.13 -1.78
N ILE A 34 3.52 -14.12 -1.17
CA ILE A 34 3.36 -12.72 -1.58
C ILE A 34 4.47 -12.26 -2.54
N LEU A 35 4.13 -11.27 -3.38
CA LEU A 35 5.08 -10.66 -4.29
C LEU A 35 6.22 -9.94 -3.54
N ARG A 36 7.45 -10.09 -4.04
CA ARG A 36 8.68 -9.50 -3.49
C ARG A 36 9.37 -8.60 -4.49
N ASP A 37 10.18 -7.67 -3.99
CA ASP A 37 11.09 -6.84 -4.78
C ASP A 37 12.44 -7.54 -4.99
N PHE A 38 13.37 -6.91 -5.71
CA PHE A 38 14.69 -7.47 -6.03
C PHE A 38 15.53 -7.85 -4.79
N ASP A 39 15.26 -7.24 -3.65
CA ASP A 39 15.91 -7.47 -2.36
C ASP A 39 15.25 -8.59 -1.54
N GLY A 40 14.24 -9.28 -2.10
CA GLY A 40 13.51 -10.35 -1.42
C GLY A 40 12.51 -9.86 -0.37
N ILE A 41 12.28 -8.54 -0.24
CA ILE A 41 11.31 -7.97 0.68
C ILE A 41 9.95 -7.82 -0.03
N PRO A 42 8.82 -8.15 0.62
CA PRO A 42 7.50 -7.99 0.03
C PRO A 42 7.16 -6.55 -0.36
N LYS A 43 6.39 -6.43 -1.44
CA LYS A 43 5.88 -5.14 -1.93
C LYS A 43 4.43 -5.26 -2.40
N ILE A 44 3.74 -4.12 -2.48
CA ILE A 44 2.47 -4.02 -3.19
C ILE A 44 2.78 -3.39 -4.55
N PRO A 45 2.63 -4.11 -5.68
CA PRO A 45 2.93 -3.56 -6.99
C PRO A 45 1.98 -2.40 -7.34
N GLY A 46 2.50 -1.42 -8.07
CA GLY A 46 1.77 -0.22 -8.47
C GLY A 46 0.51 -0.55 -9.27
N THR A 47 0.52 -1.64 -10.03
CA THR A 47 -0.65 -2.16 -10.76
C THR A 47 -1.77 -2.64 -9.85
N SER A 48 -1.46 -3.20 -8.68
CA SER A 48 -2.46 -3.59 -7.68
C SER A 48 -3.07 -2.36 -7.00
N ILE A 49 -2.23 -1.36 -6.71
CA ILE A 49 -2.68 -0.07 -6.16
C ILE A 49 -3.58 0.65 -7.16
N GLU A 50 -3.13 0.77 -8.41
CA GLU A 50 -3.86 1.38 -9.51
C GLU A 50 -5.20 0.69 -9.75
N GLY A 51 -5.23 -0.64 -9.90
CA GLY A 51 -6.45 -1.38 -10.17
C GLY A 51 -7.49 -1.26 -9.06
N THR A 52 -7.03 -1.26 -7.80
CA THR A 52 -7.89 -1.07 -6.63
C THR A 52 -8.43 0.36 -6.58
N ALA A 53 -7.54 1.36 -6.72
CA ALA A 53 -7.90 2.78 -6.77
C ALA A 53 -8.92 3.08 -7.89
N ARG A 54 -8.67 2.55 -9.08
CA ARG A 54 -9.55 2.69 -10.25
C ARG A 54 -10.95 2.13 -9.98
N THR A 55 -11.01 0.95 -9.37
CA THR A 55 -12.29 0.29 -9.01
C THR A 55 -13.06 1.11 -7.98
N TYR A 56 -12.37 1.67 -6.98
CA TYR A 56 -13.00 2.45 -5.93
C TYR A 56 -13.44 3.83 -6.39
N ALA A 57 -12.67 4.49 -7.25
CA ALA A 57 -13.08 5.71 -7.92
C ALA A 57 -14.35 5.47 -8.76
N TYR A 58 -14.46 4.33 -9.44
CA TYR A 58 -15.67 3.96 -10.17
C TYR A 58 -16.90 3.81 -9.26
N PHE A 59 -16.75 3.21 -8.08
CA PHE A 59 -17.84 3.11 -7.10
C PHE A 59 -18.27 4.49 -6.57
N GLN A 60 -17.33 5.42 -6.41
CA GLN A 60 -17.63 6.79 -5.98
C GLN A 60 -18.37 7.61 -7.06
N GLU A 61 -18.10 7.37 -8.35
CA GLU A 61 -18.78 8.05 -9.47
C GLU A 61 -20.13 7.41 -9.87
N ALA A 62 -20.70 6.54 -9.02
CA ALA A 62 -21.99 5.88 -9.19
C ALA A 62 -22.12 5.00 -10.45
N GLY A 63 -21.00 4.43 -10.94
CA GLY A 63 -21.07 3.25 -11.80
C GLY A 63 -21.54 3.43 -13.25
N LYS A 64 -21.33 4.60 -13.87
CA LYS A 64 -21.95 4.94 -15.17
C LYS A 64 -21.52 4.05 -16.35
N ASN A 65 -20.26 3.62 -16.42
CA ASN A 65 -19.76 2.77 -17.50
C ASN A 65 -18.68 1.80 -17.00
N GLN A 66 -19.01 0.50 -16.96
CA GLN A 66 -18.10 -0.54 -16.49
C GLN A 66 -16.84 -0.68 -17.37
N ALA A 67 -16.91 -0.35 -18.65
CA ALA A 67 -15.75 -0.36 -19.54
C ALA A 67 -14.73 0.73 -19.14
N CYS A 68 -15.18 1.90 -18.65
CA CYS A 68 -14.29 2.91 -18.07
C CYS A 68 -13.59 2.39 -16.80
N ALA A 69 -14.30 1.62 -15.97
CA ALA A 69 -13.73 1.01 -14.77
C ALA A 69 -12.65 -0.03 -15.09
N LYS A 70 -12.87 -0.86 -16.13
CA LYS A 70 -11.89 -1.86 -16.56
C LYS A 70 -10.79 -1.31 -17.46
N GLY A 71 -10.98 -0.11 -18.01
CA GLY A 71 -10.05 0.50 -18.97
C GLY A 71 -9.96 -0.19 -20.31
N LYS A 72 -10.92 -1.05 -20.62
CA LYS A 72 -10.98 -1.81 -21.86
C LYS A 72 -12.41 -2.14 -22.23
N LYS A 73 -12.63 -2.49 -23.49
CA LYS A 73 -13.91 -2.99 -23.99
C LYS A 73 -14.43 -4.13 -23.10
N THR A 74 -15.68 -4.02 -22.69
CA THR A 74 -16.37 -5.00 -21.86
C THR A 74 -17.71 -5.28 -22.50
N ASN A 75 -17.91 -6.52 -22.98
CA ASN A 75 -19.01 -6.86 -23.87
C ASN A 75 -19.01 -5.93 -25.10
N GLU A 76 -20.14 -5.28 -25.38
CA GLU A 76 -20.29 -4.31 -26.47
C GLU A 76 -20.00 -2.86 -26.04
N THR A 77 -19.69 -2.61 -24.76
CA THR A 77 -19.46 -1.26 -24.24
C THR A 77 -17.96 -0.93 -24.25
N GLN A 78 -17.62 0.24 -24.79
CA GLN A 78 -16.25 0.77 -24.80
C GLN A 78 -16.06 1.87 -23.73
N PRO A 79 -14.82 2.10 -23.25
CA PRO A 79 -14.51 3.26 -22.41
C PRO A 79 -14.81 4.58 -23.13
N CYS A 80 -15.34 5.59 -22.43
CA CYS A 80 -15.72 6.87 -23.04
C CYS A 80 -14.52 7.79 -23.35
N GLY A 81 -13.35 7.52 -22.77
CA GLY A 81 -12.08 8.19 -23.06
C GLY A 81 -11.90 9.61 -22.48
N ASN A 82 -12.96 10.25 -22.01
CA ASN A 82 -12.93 11.65 -21.55
C ASN A 82 -13.27 11.85 -20.06
N CYS A 83 -13.82 10.85 -19.36
CA CYS A 83 -14.15 10.96 -17.94
C CYS A 83 -12.89 10.97 -17.06
N SER A 84 -13.04 11.41 -15.81
CA SER A 84 -11.98 11.43 -14.79
C SER A 84 -11.30 10.07 -14.64
N LEU A 85 -12.04 8.96 -14.69
CA LEU A 85 -11.47 7.61 -14.63
C LEU A 85 -10.57 7.31 -15.83
N CYS A 86 -11.07 7.51 -17.05
CA CYS A 86 -10.31 7.25 -18.28
C CYS A 86 -9.08 8.14 -18.38
N VAL A 87 -9.17 9.40 -17.96
CA VAL A 87 -8.00 10.31 -17.99
C VAL A 87 -7.01 9.96 -16.88
N SER A 88 -7.47 9.65 -15.66
CA SER A 88 -6.56 9.38 -14.54
C SER A 88 -5.86 8.04 -14.67
N PHE A 89 -6.58 6.98 -15.05
CA PHE A 89 -6.09 5.60 -15.07
C PHE A 89 -5.86 5.04 -16.49
N GLY A 90 -6.12 5.83 -17.54
CA GLY A 90 -5.93 5.40 -18.93
C GLY A 90 -7.02 4.45 -19.43
N TYR A 91 -7.01 4.16 -20.73
CA TYR A 91 -7.99 3.27 -21.35
C TYR A 91 -7.51 2.74 -22.71
N ALA A 92 -8.14 1.67 -23.18
CA ALA A 92 -8.02 1.13 -24.53
C ALA A 92 -9.40 0.83 -25.12
N THR A 93 -9.63 1.30 -26.34
CA THR A 93 -10.78 1.02 -27.21
C THR A 93 -10.29 0.25 -28.44
N ASP A 94 -11.18 -0.11 -29.36
CA ASP A 94 -10.80 -0.79 -30.60
C ASP A 94 -9.94 0.13 -31.50
N ASP A 95 -10.17 1.45 -31.47
CA ASP A 95 -9.53 2.42 -32.37
C ASP A 95 -8.46 3.29 -31.69
N HIS A 96 -8.55 3.48 -30.38
CA HIS A 96 -7.74 4.44 -29.64
C HIS A 96 -7.32 3.90 -28.26
N SER A 97 -6.14 4.27 -27.80
CA SER A 97 -5.71 4.04 -26.43
C SER A 97 -5.00 5.28 -25.88
N ARG A 98 -5.01 5.41 -24.55
CA ARG A 98 -4.32 6.50 -23.86
C ARG A 98 -3.78 6.01 -22.52
N GLN A 99 -2.54 6.39 -22.23
CA GLN A 99 -1.95 6.22 -20.91
C GLN A 99 -2.66 7.09 -19.86
N GLY A 100 -2.80 6.57 -18.64
CA GLY A 100 -3.33 7.35 -17.52
C GLY A 100 -2.42 8.50 -17.11
N MET A 101 -3.02 9.61 -16.68
CA MET A 101 -2.29 10.76 -16.16
C MET A 101 -1.74 10.54 -14.75
N ALA A 102 -2.21 9.50 -14.04
CA ALA A 102 -1.65 9.09 -12.76
C ALA A 102 -0.73 7.87 -12.95
N ILE A 103 0.57 8.06 -12.68
CA ILE A 103 1.58 6.99 -12.78
C ILE A 103 1.90 6.48 -11.38
N PHE A 104 1.63 5.21 -11.15
CA PHE A 104 1.81 4.52 -9.86
C PHE A 104 3.17 3.85 -9.78
N SER A 105 3.86 4.01 -8.65
CA SER A 105 5.02 3.20 -8.28
C SER A 105 4.61 2.09 -7.31
N ASP A 106 5.41 1.05 -7.21
CA ASP A 106 5.23 0.01 -6.20
C ASP A 106 5.33 0.61 -4.78
N ALA A 107 4.49 0.12 -3.86
CA ALA A 107 4.62 0.39 -2.44
C ALA A 107 5.58 -0.59 -1.77
N LYS A 108 6.63 -0.01 -1.21
CA LYS A 108 7.71 -0.72 -0.54
C LYS A 108 7.57 -0.59 0.97
N ILE A 109 8.00 -1.61 1.70
CA ILE A 109 8.05 -1.57 3.16
C ILE A 109 9.09 -0.53 3.59
N LEU A 110 8.66 0.44 4.40
CA LEU A 110 9.50 1.41 5.07
C LEU A 110 9.84 0.94 6.48
N PHE A 111 8.81 0.69 7.29
CA PHE A 111 8.95 0.26 8.68
C PHE A 111 8.18 -1.03 8.91
N PHE A 112 8.91 -2.09 9.27
CA PHE A 112 8.34 -3.41 9.49
C PHE A 112 8.15 -3.71 10.98
N PRO A 113 6.94 -4.04 11.45
CA PRO A 113 6.65 -4.30 12.85
C PRO A 113 7.16 -5.68 13.25
N VAL A 114 7.84 -5.76 14.39
CA VAL A 114 8.36 -7.02 14.94
C VAL A 114 8.11 -7.06 16.44
N ALA A 115 7.73 -8.23 16.94
CA ALA A 115 7.67 -8.46 18.37
C ALA A 115 9.09 -8.50 18.95
N SER A 116 9.31 -7.82 20.07
CA SER A 116 10.57 -7.87 20.81
C SER A 116 10.30 -7.96 22.31
N ILE A 117 11.31 -8.33 23.09
CA ILE A 117 11.25 -8.32 24.56
C ILE A 117 10.96 -6.89 25.09
N ALA A 118 11.33 -5.84 24.35
CA ALA A 118 11.04 -4.46 24.70
C ALA A 118 9.58 -4.04 24.39
N GLY A 119 8.76 -4.95 23.86
CA GLY A 119 7.47 -4.68 23.23
C GLY A 119 7.58 -4.63 21.70
N PRO A 120 6.48 -4.36 20.97
CA PRO A 120 6.55 -4.20 19.52
C PRO A 120 7.47 -3.03 19.15
N VAL A 121 8.31 -3.27 18.15
CA VAL A 121 9.24 -2.30 17.56
C VAL A 121 9.05 -2.26 16.05
N TRP A 122 9.57 -1.22 15.41
CA TRP A 122 9.58 -1.11 13.96
C TRP A 122 11.02 -1.15 13.45
N VAL A 123 11.26 -1.91 12.40
CA VAL A 123 12.60 -2.13 11.85
C VAL A 123 12.68 -1.54 10.44
N THR A 124 13.79 -0.87 10.15
CA THR A 124 14.16 -0.32 8.84
C THR A 124 15.64 -0.56 8.56
N SER A 125 16.09 -0.24 7.36
CA SER A 125 17.50 -0.22 6.98
C SER A 125 17.92 1.13 6.38
N PRO A 126 19.23 1.38 6.23
CA PRO A 126 19.74 2.59 5.60
C PRO A 126 19.26 2.75 4.16
N SER A 127 19.22 1.68 3.35
CA SER A 127 18.78 1.79 1.96
C SER A 127 17.32 2.24 1.86
N LYS A 128 16.42 1.73 2.71
CA LYS A 128 15.01 2.17 2.75
C LYS A 128 14.86 3.65 3.10
N LEU A 129 15.71 4.16 4.01
CA LEU A 129 15.71 5.57 4.40
C LEU A 129 16.32 6.47 3.30
N LYS A 130 17.37 6.00 2.62
CA LYS A 130 18.00 6.70 1.48
C LYS A 130 17.04 6.86 0.30
N GLU A 131 16.19 5.86 0.02
CA GLU A 131 15.17 5.96 -1.03
C GLU A 131 14.17 7.12 -0.79
N LEU A 132 14.01 7.57 0.45
CA LEU A 132 13.19 8.73 0.82
C LEU A 132 13.95 10.06 0.84
N ASN A 133 15.24 10.08 0.48
CA ASN A 133 16.13 11.25 0.58
C ASN A 133 16.12 11.86 1.99
N ILE A 134 16.20 11.03 3.03
CA ILE A 134 16.36 11.50 4.40
C ILE A 134 17.81 12.01 4.57
N PRO A 135 18.04 13.28 5.00
CA PRO A 135 19.35 13.90 5.03
C PRO A 135 20.41 13.19 5.86
N GLU A 136 21.67 13.42 5.48
CA GLU A 136 22.84 12.65 5.88
C GLU A 136 23.43 12.97 7.27
N GLU A 137 22.63 13.32 8.27
CA GLU A 137 23.15 13.79 9.56
C GLU A 137 23.31 12.72 10.66
N THR A 138 23.26 11.44 10.30
CA THR A 138 23.03 10.36 11.27
C THR A 138 23.92 9.14 11.05
N SER A 139 24.35 8.52 12.15
CA SER A 139 25.24 7.34 12.20
C SER A 139 24.73 6.10 11.46
N TRP A 140 23.49 6.11 10.95
CA TRP A 140 22.88 4.96 10.29
C TRP A 140 23.14 4.85 8.79
N GLN A 141 23.56 5.88 8.07
CA GLN A 141 23.58 5.81 6.58
C GLN A 141 24.50 4.73 5.99
N ASN A 142 25.64 4.50 6.63
CA ASN A 142 26.62 3.50 6.20
C ASN A 142 26.63 2.31 7.15
N PHE A 143 25.52 2.12 7.88
CA PHE A 143 25.38 1.04 8.82
C PHE A 143 25.13 -0.29 8.10
N ASP A 144 26.11 -1.19 8.15
CA ASP A 144 26.03 -2.49 7.48
C ASP A 144 26.49 -3.65 8.38
N LYS A 145 26.56 -3.42 9.69
CA LYS A 145 26.93 -4.46 10.66
C LYS A 145 25.77 -5.40 10.89
N SER A 146 26.04 -6.71 10.92
CA SER A 146 25.00 -7.74 11.04
C SER A 146 24.69 -8.12 12.49
N GLU A 147 25.60 -7.81 13.42
CA GLU A 147 25.52 -8.18 14.84
C GLU A 147 24.97 -7.06 15.72
N THR A 148 24.72 -5.89 15.14
CA THR A 148 24.33 -4.68 15.88
C THR A 148 23.07 -4.02 15.31
N ALA A 149 22.48 -3.11 16.07
CA ALA A 149 21.36 -2.28 15.65
C ALA A 149 21.48 -0.87 16.24
N ILE A 150 21.04 0.13 15.47
CA ILE A 150 20.92 1.53 15.91
C ILE A 150 19.49 1.76 16.38
N LEU A 151 19.33 2.25 17.61
CA LEU A 151 18.01 2.47 18.22
C LEU A 151 17.59 3.94 18.18
N SER A 152 16.29 4.21 18.28
CA SER A 152 15.80 5.53 18.67
C SER A 152 16.36 5.94 20.05
N ASN A 153 16.47 7.24 20.31
CA ASN A 153 16.91 7.74 21.63
C ASN A 153 16.01 7.22 22.77
N HIS A 154 14.70 7.14 22.54
CA HIS A 154 13.74 6.64 23.53
C HIS A 154 13.95 5.14 23.82
N LEU A 155 14.08 4.32 22.78
CA LEU A 155 14.28 2.87 22.94
C LEU A 155 15.65 2.54 23.53
N LYS A 156 16.70 3.29 23.16
CA LYS A 156 18.04 3.16 23.73
C LYS A 156 18.04 3.37 25.24
N LYS A 157 17.37 4.42 25.73
CA LYS A 157 17.24 4.67 27.17
C LYS A 157 16.56 3.50 27.89
N LYS A 158 15.57 2.86 27.26
CA LYS A 158 14.88 1.69 27.82
C LYS A 158 15.78 0.45 27.90
N LEU A 159 16.69 0.28 26.93
CA LEU A 159 17.56 -0.90 26.80
C LEU A 159 19.00 -0.65 27.28
N GLU A 160 19.28 0.49 27.92
CA GLU A 160 20.62 0.90 28.34
C GLU A 160 21.29 -0.13 29.28
N LYS A 161 20.51 -0.75 30.17
CA LYS A 161 21.04 -1.76 31.10
C LYS A 161 21.33 -3.10 30.44
N THR A 162 20.58 -3.46 29.40
CA THR A 162 20.76 -4.76 28.73
C THR A 162 21.83 -4.67 27.65
N GLY A 163 21.85 -3.60 26.84
CA GLY A 163 22.80 -3.42 25.73
C GLY A 163 22.49 -4.26 24.48
N TYR A 164 21.33 -4.94 24.45
CA TYR A 164 20.89 -5.77 23.33
C TYR A 164 19.40 -5.58 23.05
N ILE A 165 19.00 -5.82 21.79
CA ILE A 165 17.62 -5.96 21.33
C ILE A 165 17.39 -7.36 20.77
N ASN A 166 16.26 -7.98 21.12
CA ASN A 166 15.94 -9.36 20.79
C ASN A 166 14.65 -9.45 19.94
N PHE A 167 14.75 -10.07 18.76
CA PHE A 167 13.66 -10.33 17.80
C PHE A 167 13.22 -11.80 17.78
N GLY A 168 13.29 -12.48 18.93
CA GLY A 168 13.05 -13.92 19.08
C GLY A 168 14.32 -14.74 18.85
N TRP A 169 14.57 -15.13 17.60
CA TRP A 169 15.71 -15.96 17.22
C TRP A 169 16.99 -15.16 16.96
N LEU A 170 16.87 -13.83 16.82
CA LEU A 170 17.97 -12.92 16.51
C LEU A 170 18.19 -11.94 17.67
N LEU A 171 19.40 -11.92 18.21
CA LEU A 171 19.84 -11.00 19.26
C LEU A 171 20.91 -10.06 18.68
N LEU A 172 20.70 -8.75 18.75
CA LEU A 172 21.62 -7.74 18.23
C LEU A 172 22.12 -6.83 19.36
N GLN A 173 23.41 -6.51 19.34
CA GLN A 173 24.01 -5.50 20.21
C GLN A 173 23.52 -4.09 19.85
N THR A 174 23.29 -3.24 20.82
CA THR A 174 22.89 -1.85 20.55
C THR A 174 24.11 -0.99 20.28
N GLU A 175 24.18 -0.33 19.13
CA GLU A 175 25.29 0.56 18.76
C GLU A 175 24.73 1.92 18.31
N GLY A 176 25.06 3.01 19.02
CA GLY A 176 24.62 4.35 18.64
C GLY A 176 23.13 4.62 18.87
N SER A 177 22.65 5.75 18.34
CA SER A 177 21.22 6.08 18.28
C SER A 177 20.90 7.01 17.11
N HIS A 178 19.63 7.11 16.75
CA HIS A 178 19.15 8.02 15.72
C HIS A 178 18.08 9.00 16.24
N THR A 179 17.87 10.07 15.47
CA THR A 179 16.90 11.15 15.76
C THR A 179 15.71 11.17 14.79
N ILE A 180 15.55 10.13 13.96
CA ILE A 180 14.40 9.98 13.05
C ILE A 180 13.10 10.10 13.85
N SER A 181 12.24 11.02 13.42
CA SER A 181 11.01 11.40 14.08
C SER A 181 9.98 11.95 13.08
N ALA A 182 8.78 12.28 13.54
CA ALA A 182 7.76 12.89 12.69
C ALA A 182 8.21 14.23 12.05
N SER A 183 9.19 14.93 12.66
CA SER A 183 9.77 16.15 12.11
C SER A 183 10.92 15.92 11.12
N THR A 184 11.36 14.68 10.91
CA THR A 184 12.39 14.35 9.92
C THR A 184 11.89 14.67 8.52
N VAL A 185 12.71 15.41 7.78
CA VAL A 185 12.46 15.79 6.40
C VAL A 185 12.82 14.62 5.49
N PHE A 186 11.97 14.35 4.50
CA PHE A 186 12.20 13.40 3.42
C PHE A 186 11.85 14.11 2.10
N GLY A 187 12.81 14.21 1.19
CA GLY A 187 12.71 15.13 0.05
C GLY A 187 12.50 16.58 0.51
N GLU A 188 11.32 17.15 0.24
CA GLU A 188 10.99 18.54 0.57
C GLU A 188 9.98 18.69 1.72
N LYS A 189 9.54 17.59 2.35
CA LYS A 189 8.48 17.61 3.36
C LYS A 189 8.83 16.78 4.58
N LYS A 190 8.23 17.10 5.73
CA LYS A 190 8.32 16.29 6.95
C LYS A 190 7.29 15.15 6.93
N PHE A 191 7.56 14.07 7.67
CA PHE A 191 6.58 13.01 7.88
C PHE A 191 5.24 13.55 8.42
N SER A 192 5.30 14.46 9.40
CA SER A 192 4.12 15.11 9.99
C SER A 192 3.34 15.97 8.99
N GLU A 193 4.01 16.61 8.02
CA GLU A 193 3.35 17.40 6.97
C GLU A 193 2.60 16.53 5.96
N ARG A 194 2.89 15.22 5.91
CA ARG A 194 2.06 14.23 5.21
C ARG A 194 1.02 13.56 6.12
N GLY A 195 0.88 14.01 7.36
CA GLY A 195 -0.03 13.41 8.33
C GLY A 195 0.47 12.09 8.93
N PHE A 196 1.73 11.72 8.70
CA PHE A 196 2.37 10.58 9.36
C PHE A 196 3.07 11.05 10.64
N ASP A 197 2.27 11.42 11.63
CA ASP A 197 2.71 11.85 12.96
C ASP A 197 2.41 10.75 14.00
N LYS A 198 3.26 9.72 14.00
CA LYS A 198 3.11 8.51 14.83
C LYS A 198 4.29 8.37 15.76
N GLN A 199 4.29 9.17 16.82
CA GLN A 199 5.37 9.19 17.81
C GLN A 199 5.70 7.79 18.35
N GLU A 200 4.69 6.95 18.62
CA GLU A 200 4.87 5.57 19.10
C GLU A 200 5.71 4.68 18.17
N ILE A 201 5.67 4.92 16.86
CA ILE A 201 6.45 4.20 15.85
C ILE A 201 7.89 4.71 15.87
N PHE A 202 8.08 6.03 15.83
CA PHE A 202 9.41 6.65 15.82
C PHE A 202 10.19 6.40 17.12
N ASP A 203 9.52 6.44 18.27
CA ASP A 203 10.09 6.16 19.59
C ASP A 203 10.54 4.70 19.74
N ARG A 204 10.12 3.82 18.83
CA ARG A 204 10.45 2.38 18.82
C ARG A 204 11.05 1.92 17.50
N LEU A 205 11.54 2.86 16.69
CA LEU A 205 12.22 2.57 15.44
C LEU A 205 13.62 2.03 15.70
N VAL A 206 14.00 1.04 14.90
CA VAL A 206 15.28 0.34 14.94
C VAL A 206 15.83 0.32 13.53
N VAL A 207 17.10 0.72 13.36
CA VAL A 207 17.82 0.60 12.09
C VAL A 207 18.80 -0.56 12.19
N VAL A 208 18.70 -1.48 11.23
CA VAL A 208 19.60 -2.64 11.05
C VAL A 208 20.23 -2.59 9.66
N SER A 209 21.22 -3.44 9.36
CA SER A 209 21.75 -3.55 8.00
C SER A 209 20.67 -4.06 7.02
N ASP A 210 20.85 -3.84 5.72
CA ASP A 210 19.93 -4.34 4.70
C ASP A 210 19.82 -5.87 4.71
N SER A 211 20.94 -6.57 4.95
CA SER A 211 20.97 -8.03 5.07
C SER A 211 20.15 -8.53 6.26
N VAL A 212 20.25 -7.86 7.41
CA VAL A 212 19.48 -8.20 8.61
C VAL A 212 18.00 -7.85 8.44
N LEU A 213 17.67 -6.72 7.79
CA LEU A 213 16.28 -6.37 7.49
C LEU A 213 15.61 -7.46 6.64
N HIS A 214 16.27 -7.93 5.59
CA HIS A 214 15.77 -9.02 4.75
C HIS A 214 15.42 -10.28 5.57
N GLN A 215 16.31 -10.68 6.49
CA GLN A 215 16.10 -11.84 7.35
C GLN A 215 14.96 -11.63 8.35
N ILE A 216 14.91 -10.45 8.97
CA ILE A 216 13.86 -10.08 9.93
C ILE A 216 12.50 -10.11 9.24
N VAL A 217 12.36 -9.45 8.08
CA VAL A 217 11.09 -9.39 7.35
C VAL A 217 10.62 -10.79 6.99
N ASN A 218 11.42 -11.56 6.25
CA ASN A 218 11.00 -12.88 5.76
C ASN A 218 10.77 -13.91 6.88
N SER A 219 11.35 -13.70 8.07
CA SER A 219 11.10 -14.56 9.24
C SER A 219 9.82 -14.21 10.00
N ASN A 220 9.27 -13.01 9.81
CA ASN A 220 8.17 -12.46 10.60
C ASN A 220 6.94 -12.11 9.75
N LEU A 221 6.86 -12.57 8.50
CA LEU A 221 5.63 -12.48 7.71
C LEU A 221 4.54 -13.35 8.35
N GLU A 222 3.30 -12.87 8.25
CA GLU A 222 2.17 -13.59 8.81
C GLU A 222 1.85 -14.76 7.88
N VAL A 223 1.79 -15.98 8.44
CA VAL A 223 1.31 -17.16 7.72
C VAL A 223 -0.02 -17.57 8.34
N ARG A 224 -1.06 -17.58 7.52
CA ARG A 224 -2.38 -18.07 7.93
C ARG A 224 -2.73 -19.34 7.18
N THR A 225 -3.43 -20.23 7.87
CA THR A 225 -3.98 -21.46 7.33
C THR A 225 -5.49 -21.31 7.15
N SER A 226 -6.01 -21.84 6.06
CA SER A 226 -7.43 -21.91 5.70
C SER A 226 -7.82 -23.36 5.47
N VAL A 227 -9.04 -23.69 5.85
CA VAL A 227 -9.69 -24.96 5.51
C VAL A 227 -11.10 -24.68 5.03
N SER A 228 -11.58 -25.46 4.07
CA SER A 228 -13.03 -25.62 3.87
C SER A 228 -13.56 -26.62 4.89
N ILE A 229 -14.69 -26.32 5.51
CA ILE A 229 -15.34 -27.19 6.50
C ILE A 229 -16.57 -27.80 5.86
N ASN A 230 -16.70 -29.12 5.93
CA ASN A 230 -17.89 -29.84 5.51
C ASN A 230 -19.04 -29.50 6.48
N PRO A 231 -20.18 -28.96 5.99
CA PRO A 231 -21.26 -28.51 6.85
C PRO A 231 -22.03 -29.65 7.54
N GLU A 232 -21.99 -30.87 6.99
CA GLU A 232 -22.68 -32.04 7.56
C GLU A 232 -21.88 -32.69 8.70
N THR A 233 -20.55 -32.74 8.56
CA THR A 233 -19.67 -33.42 9.52
C THR A 233 -18.94 -32.48 10.47
N GLY A 234 -18.83 -31.19 10.13
CA GLY A 234 -18.02 -30.21 10.86
C GLY A 234 -16.50 -30.41 10.73
N ALA A 235 -16.05 -31.40 9.94
CA ALA A 235 -14.64 -31.68 9.70
C ALA A 235 -14.10 -30.88 8.50
N ALA A 236 -12.77 -30.73 8.43
CA ALA A 236 -12.13 -30.16 7.25
C ALA A 236 -12.32 -31.06 6.02
N GLU A 237 -12.62 -30.45 4.88
CA GLU A 237 -12.70 -31.15 3.60
C GLU A 237 -11.30 -31.58 3.12
N GLU A 238 -11.23 -32.78 2.56
CA GLU A 238 -9.98 -33.32 2.03
C GLU A 238 -9.48 -32.47 0.84
N GLY A 239 -8.20 -32.11 0.86
CA GLY A 239 -7.58 -31.28 -0.18
C GLY A 239 -7.90 -29.78 -0.10
N ALA A 240 -8.65 -29.31 0.90
CA ALA A 240 -9.02 -27.89 1.05
C ALA A 240 -8.18 -27.10 2.07
N LEU A 241 -7.03 -27.65 2.48
CA LEU A 241 -6.07 -26.95 3.35
C LEU A 241 -5.17 -26.05 2.50
N PHE A 242 -5.17 -24.75 2.80
CA PHE A 242 -4.33 -23.78 2.10
C PHE A 242 -3.63 -22.86 3.08
N THR A 243 -2.39 -22.51 2.79
CA THR A 243 -1.62 -21.52 3.53
C THR A 243 -1.35 -20.29 2.66
N TYR A 244 -1.38 -19.13 3.30
CA TYR A 244 -1.07 -17.86 2.66
C TYR A 244 -0.17 -17.01 3.54
N GLU A 245 0.79 -16.38 2.88
CA GLU A 245 1.67 -15.39 3.49
C GLU A 245 1.05 -14.00 3.39
N ALA A 246 1.32 -13.12 4.33
CA ALA A 246 0.84 -11.75 4.32
C ALA A 246 1.80 -10.78 5.02
N ILE A 247 1.79 -9.54 4.55
CA ILE A 247 2.44 -8.42 5.23
C ILE A 247 1.65 -8.14 6.52
N PRO A 248 2.26 -8.20 7.72
CA PRO A 248 1.56 -8.03 8.98
C PRO A 248 0.94 -6.63 9.15
N ARG A 249 -0.12 -6.56 9.97
CA ARG A 249 -0.68 -5.29 10.45
C ARG A 249 0.39 -4.43 11.13
N GLY A 250 0.28 -3.12 11.01
CA GLY A 250 1.24 -2.15 11.54
C GLY A 250 2.44 -1.89 10.63
N THR A 251 2.57 -2.60 9.51
CA THR A 251 3.59 -2.31 8.50
C THR A 251 3.35 -0.95 7.88
N ILE A 252 4.40 -0.14 7.86
CA ILE A 252 4.41 1.15 7.16
C ILE A 252 5.04 0.95 5.81
N LEU A 253 4.29 1.25 4.76
CA LEU A 253 4.73 1.27 3.38
C LEU A 253 4.84 2.70 2.89
N TYR A 254 5.60 2.89 1.82
CA TYR A 254 5.60 4.15 1.09
C TYR A 254 5.62 3.89 -0.41
N PHE A 255 5.05 4.80 -1.17
CA PHE A 255 5.09 4.79 -2.64
C PHE A 255 5.04 6.23 -3.16
N THR A 256 5.49 6.40 -4.40
CA THR A 256 5.41 7.68 -5.09
C THR A 256 4.49 7.59 -6.29
N MET A 257 3.87 8.71 -6.61
CA MET A 257 3.08 8.89 -7.82
C MET A 257 3.54 10.11 -8.57
N ASN A 258 3.50 10.03 -9.90
CA ASN A 258 3.65 11.20 -10.76
C ASN A 258 2.29 11.49 -11.39
N TYR A 259 1.71 12.65 -11.07
CA TYR A 259 0.48 13.16 -11.66
C TYR A 259 0.84 14.08 -12.81
N GLN A 260 0.58 13.63 -14.04
CA GLN A 260 0.80 14.41 -15.25
C GLN A 260 -0.29 15.47 -15.42
N ASN A 261 0.08 16.66 -15.86
CA ASN A 261 -0.86 17.75 -16.09
C ASN A 261 -1.61 17.53 -17.42
N PRO A 262 -2.92 17.19 -17.41
CA PRO A 262 -3.65 16.79 -18.63
C PRO A 262 -3.58 17.82 -19.76
N LYS A 263 -3.59 19.12 -19.43
CA LYS A 263 -3.49 20.22 -20.40
C LYS A 263 -2.18 20.23 -21.18
N ARG A 264 -1.08 19.74 -20.58
CA ARG A 264 0.22 19.60 -21.25
C ARG A 264 0.25 18.46 -22.26
N PHE A 265 -0.74 17.57 -22.20
CA PHE A 265 -0.91 16.42 -23.10
C PHE A 265 -2.14 16.58 -24.01
N GLY A 266 -2.62 17.81 -24.20
CA GLY A 266 -3.74 18.12 -25.10
C GLY A 266 -5.12 17.68 -24.59
N ILE A 267 -5.27 17.48 -23.28
CA ILE A 267 -6.54 17.08 -22.65
C ILE A 267 -7.13 18.28 -21.92
N GLU A 268 -8.15 18.89 -22.53
CA GLU A 268 -8.84 20.06 -21.96
C GLU A 268 -10.05 19.71 -21.08
N SER A 269 -10.48 18.44 -21.08
CA SER A 269 -11.67 17.99 -20.33
C SER A 269 -11.49 17.96 -18.82
N THR A 270 -10.26 18.10 -18.33
CA THR A 270 -9.92 17.99 -16.91
C THR A 270 -8.59 18.69 -16.62
N ASP A 271 -8.23 18.80 -15.34
CA ASP A 271 -6.98 19.40 -14.89
C ASP A 271 -6.25 18.51 -13.89
N LEU A 272 -5.05 18.93 -13.50
CA LEU A 272 -4.19 18.20 -12.57
C LEU A 272 -4.87 17.94 -11.22
N ASN A 273 -5.60 18.93 -10.67
CA ASN A 273 -6.29 18.78 -9.38
C ASN A 273 -7.42 17.76 -9.47
N LYS A 274 -8.14 17.73 -10.60
CA LYS A 274 -9.19 16.73 -10.80
C LYS A 274 -8.63 15.31 -10.93
N VAL A 275 -7.48 15.13 -11.57
CA VAL A 275 -6.78 13.83 -11.62
C VAL A 275 -6.34 13.41 -10.20
N MET A 276 -5.70 14.30 -9.45
CA MET A 276 -5.26 14.03 -8.07
C MET A 276 -6.43 13.66 -7.16
N SER A 277 -7.49 14.48 -7.14
CA SER A 277 -8.69 14.19 -6.33
C SER A 277 -9.40 12.89 -6.71
N THR A 278 -9.42 12.52 -7.99
CA THR A 278 -10.00 11.23 -8.45
C THR A 278 -9.24 10.05 -7.85
N VAL A 279 -7.90 10.12 -7.82
CA VAL A 279 -7.08 9.06 -7.21
C VAL A 279 -7.17 9.09 -5.69
N GLU A 280 -7.00 10.26 -5.08
CA GLU A 280 -6.91 10.39 -3.62
C GLU A 280 -8.21 10.05 -2.89
N SER A 281 -9.36 10.39 -3.47
CA SER A 281 -10.67 9.95 -2.94
C SER A 281 -10.81 8.43 -2.92
N SER A 282 -10.19 7.72 -3.87
CA SER A 282 -10.18 6.26 -3.89
C SER A 282 -9.26 5.65 -2.82
N PHE A 283 -8.17 6.33 -2.45
CA PHE A 283 -7.25 5.89 -1.39
C PHE A 283 -7.90 5.90 -0.01
N GLU A 284 -8.86 6.80 0.24
CA GLU A 284 -9.64 6.80 1.49
C GLU A 284 -10.43 5.48 1.65
N LEU A 285 -10.84 4.85 0.55
CA LEU A 285 -11.57 3.59 0.57
C LEU A 285 -10.69 2.37 0.84
N PHE A 286 -9.35 2.49 0.75
CA PHE A 286 -8.43 1.38 1.06
C PHE A 286 -8.53 0.93 2.52
N GLU A 287 -8.85 1.85 3.44
CA GLU A 287 -9.02 1.54 4.87
C GLU A 287 -10.31 0.72 5.12
N PHE A 288 -11.28 0.75 4.20
CA PHE A 288 -12.59 0.12 4.39
C PHE A 288 -12.81 -1.11 3.51
N LEU A 289 -12.42 -1.00 2.23
CA LEU A 289 -12.66 -2.01 1.20
C LEU A 289 -11.43 -2.91 0.96
N GLY A 290 -10.25 -2.48 1.42
CA GLY A 290 -9.00 -3.24 1.36
C GLY A 290 -8.19 -3.04 0.08
N VAL A 291 -7.04 -3.71 0.01
CA VAL A 291 -6.14 -3.79 -1.16
C VAL A 291 -5.63 -5.23 -1.23
N GLY A 292 -5.46 -5.74 -2.45
CA GLY A 292 -5.01 -7.12 -2.67
C GLY A 292 -6.14 -8.14 -2.54
N GLY A 293 -5.78 -9.38 -2.22
CA GLY A 293 -6.71 -10.50 -2.13
C GLY A 293 -7.34 -10.67 -0.75
N MET A 294 -8.35 -11.55 -0.67
CA MET A 294 -8.90 -12.07 0.58
C MET A 294 -9.55 -11.03 1.51
N GLY A 295 -10.05 -9.90 0.98
CA GLY A 295 -10.65 -8.83 1.78
C GLY A 295 -11.78 -9.28 2.72
N THR A 296 -12.66 -10.17 2.27
CA THR A 296 -13.76 -10.73 3.09
C THR A 296 -13.28 -11.65 4.23
N ARG A 297 -11.99 -12.00 4.24
CA ARG A 297 -11.33 -12.83 5.27
C ARG A 297 -10.48 -12.01 6.24
N GLY A 298 -10.71 -10.69 6.31
CA GLY A 298 -9.98 -9.79 7.21
C GLY A 298 -8.54 -9.50 6.76
N PHE A 299 -8.37 -9.28 5.46
CA PHE A 299 -7.12 -8.83 4.85
C PHE A 299 -7.29 -7.48 4.14
N GLY A 300 -6.18 -6.80 3.90
CA GLY A 300 -6.07 -5.77 2.86
C GLY A 300 -6.32 -4.35 3.31
N LYS A 301 -6.92 -4.10 4.50
CA LYS A 301 -7.18 -2.71 4.94
C LYS A 301 -5.88 -1.93 5.08
N LEU A 302 -5.75 -0.85 4.31
CA LEU A 302 -4.57 -0.02 4.23
C LEU A 302 -4.95 1.45 4.41
N LYS A 303 -4.48 2.08 5.48
CA LYS A 303 -4.72 3.50 5.75
C LYS A 303 -3.66 4.35 5.05
N ILE A 304 -4.07 5.22 4.14
CA ILE A 304 -3.17 6.10 3.38
C ILE A 304 -3.02 7.47 4.05
N PHE A 305 -1.78 7.96 4.12
CA PHE A 305 -1.39 9.30 4.56
C PHE A 305 -0.83 10.10 3.39
N GLY A 306 -0.86 11.43 3.51
CA GLY A 306 -0.38 12.35 2.48
C GLY A 306 -1.46 12.79 1.47
N ILE A 307 -2.73 12.51 1.76
CA ILE A 307 -3.90 12.95 0.97
C ILE A 307 -4.17 14.45 1.23
N ASP A 308 -4.35 15.23 0.16
CA ASP A 308 -4.62 16.67 0.23
C ASP A 308 -6.10 16.94 0.50
N LYS A 309 -6.42 17.10 1.77
CA LYS A 309 -7.78 17.46 2.26
C LYS A 309 -8.36 18.77 1.69
N LYS A 310 -7.57 19.57 0.96
CA LYS A 310 -8.01 20.83 0.34
C LYS A 310 -8.84 20.63 -0.94
N GLN A 311 -8.86 19.44 -1.53
CA GLN A 311 -9.60 19.15 -2.78
C GLN A 311 -11.01 18.57 -2.55
N ARG A 312 -11.56 18.68 -1.33
CA ARG A 312 -12.86 18.10 -0.91
C ARG A 312 -14.11 18.83 -1.44
N ASN A 313 -14.00 20.04 -1.98
CA ASN A 313 -15.16 20.86 -2.38
C ASN A 313 -15.57 20.66 -3.85
N MET A 314 -15.54 19.45 -4.37
CA MET A 314 -16.34 19.11 -5.55
C MET A 314 -17.48 18.23 -5.07
N GLU A 315 -18.66 18.84 -4.91
CA GLU A 315 -19.89 18.12 -4.58
C GLU A 315 -20.02 16.88 -5.48
N PRO A 316 -20.43 15.72 -4.94
CA PRO A 316 -20.86 14.63 -5.80
C PRO A 316 -21.97 15.19 -6.69
N SER A 317 -21.79 15.10 -8.00
CA SER A 317 -22.82 15.49 -8.96
C SER A 317 -24.10 14.77 -8.55
N LYS A 318 -25.17 15.53 -8.24
CA LYS A 318 -26.46 14.96 -7.86
C LYS A 318 -26.79 13.80 -8.81
N PRO A 319 -27.20 12.62 -8.31
CA PRO A 319 -27.64 11.55 -9.19
C PRO A 319 -28.80 12.10 -10.02
N THR A 320 -28.63 12.15 -11.34
CA THR A 320 -29.74 12.37 -12.26
C THR A 320 -30.65 11.17 -12.09
N THR A 321 -31.77 11.36 -11.40
CA THR A 321 -32.84 10.39 -11.25
C THR A 321 -33.59 10.25 -12.56
N GLU A 322 -32.94 9.72 -13.59
CA GLU A 322 -33.63 9.27 -14.81
C GLU A 322 -33.03 7.92 -15.22
N ASN A 323 -33.88 6.89 -15.08
CA ASN A 323 -33.76 5.54 -15.64
C ASN A 323 -32.81 4.55 -14.93
N ALA A 324 -33.11 4.25 -13.67
CA ALA A 324 -32.78 2.95 -13.07
C ALA A 324 -34.05 2.10 -12.98
N THR A 325 -34.52 1.56 -14.11
CA THR A 325 -35.44 0.41 -14.08
C THR A 325 -34.63 -0.81 -13.65
N PHE A 326 -34.72 -1.15 -12.37
CA PHE A 326 -34.30 -2.46 -11.87
C PHE A 326 -35.16 -3.53 -12.56
N ASN A 327 -34.56 -4.30 -13.47
CA ASN A 327 -35.19 -5.55 -13.92
C ASN A 327 -35.15 -6.54 -12.75
N GLU A 328 -36.33 -6.93 -12.27
CA GLU A 328 -36.48 -8.00 -11.29
C GLU A 328 -35.82 -9.31 -11.78
N PRO A 329 -35.20 -10.09 -10.89
CA PRO A 329 -34.63 -11.38 -11.25
C PRO A 329 -35.74 -12.35 -11.66
N ARG A 330 -35.71 -12.79 -12.93
CA ARG A 330 -36.58 -13.87 -13.42
C ARG A 330 -36.36 -15.12 -12.59
N THR A 331 -37.40 -15.53 -11.86
CA THR A 331 -37.47 -16.82 -11.18
C THR A 331 -37.39 -17.94 -12.22
N VAL A 332 -36.29 -18.68 -12.22
CA VAL A 332 -36.20 -19.94 -12.97
C VAL A 332 -36.91 -20.99 -12.11
N VAL A 333 -38.17 -21.28 -12.44
CA VAL A 333 -38.87 -22.46 -11.94
C VAL A 333 -38.31 -23.67 -12.70
N ARG A 334 -37.92 -24.70 -11.94
CA ARG A 334 -37.46 -26.00 -12.47
C ARG A 334 -38.53 -26.70 -13.29
#